data_AF-A0A924XCM8-F1
#
_entry.id   AF-A0A924XCM8-F1
#
_cell.length_a   1.000
_cell.length_b   1.000
_cell.length_c   1.000
_cell.angle_alpha   90.00
_cell.angle_beta   90.00
_cell.angle_gamma   90.00
#
_symmetry.space_group_name_H-M   'P 1'
#
loop_
_entity.id
_entity.type
_entity.pdbx_description
1 polymer ?
#
loop_
_entity_poly.entity_id
_entity_poly.type
_entity_poly.pdbx_seq_one_letter_code
_entity_poly.pdbx_strand_id
1 'polypeptide(L)'
;GPMMADPVNGRIVNSSSFISGWTIENAATRGLQYIDYMNGDLSLYELLAGTDVPSLVNQTTENYSALQQTRAIESTQALALEHKASPEHVASLEQRFAIAEAARPLLTPLENPDYFDQRLARIRGTVVEHDYLVSTENLMVAGQGTWARGQTASDDLYNSASVVSRMRDGVTQQRDRAKLFDQHVFCDMSAVLDEGLVGLAKELAGKPRDERRSILRARVFAAVALHEIGHNIGFRHNFAGSYDALNYGRTFWDLETSGASEQAKLEAKQPEHKYSSIMDYHGKVNGDFQGLGLYDRAALKFGYGQLVERFTSAATAGGPELLAFREANDYRKLPQHVGSVDAIHARTDRVWDWRADAQRSQAAIAELHQSEVPYMFCSDEFAQATPTCRRFDFGANASEQVEASYVRYKNYFLFNNYLRNRLQLNTSSLINRSYTVFYDVLNTYQYMILYRSRDPAFLTSDRGIDMASATARGVNALAEIIAMPAPSTYYPCTDTTTSVTMSYPLGLILYDPVVNSTTGKGPNGENCVMTTPVTLALGDSQPLFLGFTEDYIEWTFS
;
A
#
# COMPACT_ATOMS: atom_id res chain seq x y z
N GLY A 1 0.94 -20.80 2.78
CA GLY A 1 0.31 -22.06 3.21
C GLY A 1 1.36 -22.97 3.80
N PRO A 2 1.25 -23.45 5.05
CA PRO A 2 2.23 -24.39 5.55
C PRO A 2 1.94 -25.79 5.02
N MET A 3 2.94 -26.37 4.34
CA MET A 3 3.01 -27.81 4.18
C MET A 3 3.64 -28.43 5.44
N MET A 4 3.14 -29.60 5.83
CA MET A 4 3.75 -30.45 6.86
C MET A 4 4.38 -31.65 6.17
N ALA A 5 5.70 -31.65 6.11
CA ALA A 5 6.48 -32.80 5.65
C ALA A 5 6.92 -33.65 6.84
N ASP A 6 6.99 -34.96 6.63
CA ASP A 6 7.70 -35.87 7.51
C ASP A 6 9.18 -35.45 7.57
N PRO A 7 9.72 -35.11 8.76
CA PRO A 7 11.09 -34.60 8.88
C PRO A 7 12.16 -35.63 8.54
N VAL A 8 11.82 -36.93 8.46
CA VAL A 8 12.78 -38.01 8.19
C VAL A 8 12.92 -38.26 6.70
N ASN A 9 11.81 -38.30 5.96
CA ASN A 9 11.81 -38.69 4.54
C ASN A 9 11.34 -37.59 3.59
N GLY A 10 10.92 -36.42 4.10
CA GLY A 10 10.48 -35.28 3.31
C GLY A 10 9.12 -35.45 2.64
N ARG A 11 8.40 -36.56 2.89
CA ARG A 11 7.07 -36.80 2.31
C ARG A 11 6.09 -35.77 2.84
N ILE A 12 5.34 -35.13 1.95
CA ILE A 12 4.22 -34.25 2.31
C ILE A 12 3.12 -35.10 2.94
N VAL A 13 2.82 -34.83 4.21
CA VAL A 13 1.80 -35.56 5.00
C VAL A 13 0.48 -34.79 4.99
N ASN A 14 0.55 -33.47 5.11
CA ASN A 14 -0.61 -32.58 5.10
C ASN A 14 -0.20 -31.23 4.51
N SER A 15 -1.16 -30.50 3.96
CA SER A 15 -0.96 -29.17 3.41
C SER A 15 -2.21 -28.34 3.61
N SER A 16 -2.07 -27.06 3.92
CA SER A 16 -3.20 -26.16 4.16
C SER A 16 -2.88 -24.79 3.58
N SER A 17 -3.80 -24.27 2.75
CA SER A 17 -3.72 -22.92 2.20
C SER A 17 -4.57 -21.98 3.03
N PHE A 18 -3.97 -20.92 3.56
CA PHE A 18 -4.67 -19.91 4.34
C PHE A 18 -4.88 -18.68 3.48
N ILE A 19 -6.06 -18.57 2.89
CA ILE A 19 -6.39 -17.44 2.02
C ILE A 19 -7.19 -16.42 2.82
N SER A 20 -6.57 -15.28 3.10
CA SER A 20 -7.23 -14.18 3.80
C SER A 20 -8.19 -13.43 2.88
N GLY A 21 -9.49 -13.57 3.13
CA GLY A 21 -10.52 -12.82 2.42
C GLY A 21 -10.30 -11.31 2.51
N TRP A 22 -9.86 -10.80 3.67
CA TRP A 22 -9.57 -9.38 3.86
C TRP A 22 -8.50 -8.87 2.87
N THR A 23 -7.43 -9.63 2.63
CA THR A 23 -6.38 -9.24 1.69
C THR A 23 -6.93 -9.14 0.26
N ILE A 24 -7.75 -10.10 -0.14
CA ILE A 24 -8.39 -10.13 -1.47
C ILE A 24 -9.34 -8.94 -1.63
N GLU A 25 -10.21 -8.69 -0.64
CA GLU A 25 -11.15 -7.57 -0.70
C GLU A 25 -10.41 -6.24 -0.79
N ASN A 26 -9.34 -6.04 -0.02
CA ASN A 26 -8.58 -4.79 -0.05
C ASN A 26 -7.86 -4.59 -1.38
N ALA A 27 -7.19 -5.62 -1.89
CA ALA A 27 -6.49 -5.55 -3.17
C ALA A 27 -7.47 -5.26 -4.31
N ALA A 28 -8.58 -6.02 -4.39
CA ALA A 28 -9.61 -5.82 -5.41
C ALA A 28 -10.28 -4.45 -5.31
N THR A 29 -10.59 -3.97 -4.09
CA THR A 29 -11.22 -2.66 -3.88
C THR A 29 -10.29 -1.52 -4.29
N ARG A 30 -8.99 -1.61 -3.96
CA ARG A 30 -8.00 -0.60 -4.38
C ARG A 30 -7.84 -0.58 -5.90
N GLY A 31 -7.67 -1.75 -6.53
CA GLY A 31 -7.60 -1.86 -7.98
C GLY A 31 -8.85 -1.29 -8.66
N LEU A 32 -10.04 -1.60 -8.12
CA LEU A 32 -11.31 -1.10 -8.62
C LEU A 32 -11.36 0.43 -8.58
N GLN A 33 -11.04 1.04 -7.43
CA GLN A 33 -11.05 2.49 -7.27
C GLN A 33 -10.12 3.22 -8.26
N TYR A 34 -8.95 2.63 -8.56
CA TYR A 34 -8.07 3.17 -9.59
C TYR A 34 -8.64 3.04 -10.99
N ILE A 35 -9.20 1.88 -11.32
CA ILE A 35 -9.84 1.64 -12.62
C ILE A 35 -11.03 2.58 -12.83
N ASP A 36 -11.85 2.79 -11.79
CA ASP A 36 -12.97 3.73 -11.84
C ASP A 36 -12.49 5.16 -12.06
N TYR A 37 -11.41 5.58 -11.40
CA TYR A 37 -10.81 6.90 -11.61
C TYR A 37 -10.26 7.05 -13.04
N MET A 38 -9.52 6.05 -13.54
CA MET A 38 -9.00 6.03 -14.92
C MET A 38 -10.10 6.07 -15.98
N ASN A 39 -11.23 5.40 -15.72
CA ASN A 39 -12.38 5.39 -16.63
C ASN A 39 -13.26 6.63 -16.51
N GLY A 40 -12.99 7.53 -15.54
CA GLY A 40 -13.78 8.72 -15.27
C GLY A 40 -15.08 8.46 -14.50
N ASP A 41 -15.28 7.24 -13.99
CA ASP A 41 -16.45 6.84 -13.19
C ASP A 41 -16.35 7.29 -11.72
N LEU A 42 -15.14 7.62 -11.27
CA LEU A 42 -14.84 8.14 -9.93
C LEU A 42 -14.04 9.43 -10.12
N SER A 43 -14.44 10.50 -9.46
CA SER A 43 -13.63 11.74 -9.43
C SER A 43 -12.44 11.60 -8.46
N LEU A 44 -11.41 12.43 -8.65
CA LEU A 44 -10.30 12.52 -7.69
C LEU A 44 -10.80 12.87 -6.28
N TYR A 45 -11.84 13.71 -6.20
CA TYR A 45 -12.49 14.07 -4.94
C TYR A 45 -13.09 12.83 -4.24
N GLU A 46 -13.90 12.04 -4.96
CA GLU A 46 -14.53 10.85 -4.37
C GLU A 46 -13.50 9.79 -3.96
N LEU A 47 -12.41 9.66 -4.72
CA LEU A 47 -11.29 8.79 -4.39
C LEU A 47 -10.59 9.23 -3.08
N LEU A 48 -10.32 10.53 -2.92
CA LEU A 48 -9.68 11.14 -1.75
C LEU A 48 -10.57 11.17 -0.51
N ALA A 49 -11.87 11.41 -0.68
CA ALA A 49 -12.84 11.43 0.40
C ALA A 49 -13.26 10.01 0.83
N GLY A 50 -13.16 9.03 -0.07
CA GLY A 50 -13.63 7.66 0.16
C GLY A 50 -15.15 7.60 0.30
N THR A 51 -15.88 8.47 -0.40
CA THR A 51 -17.34 8.56 -0.40
C THR A 51 -18.02 7.39 -1.11
N ASP A 52 -17.28 6.64 -1.93
CA ASP A 52 -17.72 5.41 -2.58
C ASP A 52 -17.73 4.20 -1.62
N VAL A 53 -16.93 4.24 -0.55
CA VAL A 53 -16.79 3.12 0.41
C VAL A 53 -18.11 2.79 1.13
N PRO A 54 -18.90 3.77 1.63
CA PRO A 54 -20.21 3.49 2.22
C PRO A 54 -21.24 2.91 1.23
N SER A 55 -21.17 3.26 -0.06
CA SER A 55 -22.08 2.71 -1.09
C SER A 55 -21.86 1.21 -1.33
N LEU A 56 -20.59 0.77 -1.25
CA LEU A 56 -20.18 -0.64 -1.28
C LEU A 56 -20.69 -1.42 -0.06
N VAL A 57 -20.71 -0.79 1.11
CA VAL A 57 -21.26 -1.41 2.35
C VAL A 57 -22.78 -1.48 2.28
N ASN A 58 -23.47 -0.47 1.74
CA ASN A 58 -24.94 -0.47 1.61
C ASN A 58 -25.46 -1.49 0.58
N GLN A 59 -24.75 -1.71 -0.54
CA GLN A 59 -25.14 -2.75 -1.51
C GLN A 59 -24.85 -4.17 -1.03
N THR A 60 -23.77 -4.37 -0.27
CA THR A 60 -23.46 -5.69 0.31
C THR A 60 -24.27 -6.00 1.56
N THR A 61 -24.69 -5.00 2.34
CA THR A 61 -25.55 -5.23 3.51
C THR A 61 -26.94 -5.73 3.13
N GLU A 62 -27.52 -5.42 1.98
CA GLU A 62 -28.81 -6.03 1.58
C GLU A 62 -28.69 -7.55 1.39
N ASN A 63 -27.57 -8.07 0.86
CA ASN A 63 -27.38 -9.50 0.62
C ASN A 63 -26.66 -10.27 1.76
N TYR A 64 -25.74 -9.61 2.49
CA TYR A 64 -25.08 -10.21 3.66
C TYR A 64 -25.97 -10.18 4.91
N SER A 65 -26.83 -9.16 5.08
CA SER A 65 -27.74 -9.07 6.22
C SER A 65 -28.79 -10.17 6.19
N ALA A 66 -29.35 -10.51 5.02
CA ALA A 66 -30.41 -11.51 4.95
C ALA A 66 -29.95 -12.92 5.40
N LEU A 67 -28.74 -13.36 5.04
CA LEU A 67 -28.25 -14.70 5.40
C LEU A 67 -27.64 -14.79 6.82
N GLN A 68 -26.98 -13.73 7.30
CA GLN A 68 -26.44 -13.69 8.67
C GLN A 68 -27.47 -13.24 9.70
N GLN A 69 -28.39 -12.32 9.41
CA GLN A 69 -29.50 -12.03 10.33
C GLN A 69 -30.34 -13.27 10.53
N THR A 70 -30.65 -14.07 9.51
CA THR A 70 -31.48 -15.26 9.74
C THR A 70 -30.79 -16.29 10.64
N ARG A 71 -29.50 -16.58 10.43
CA ARG A 71 -28.76 -17.55 11.28
C ARG A 71 -28.33 -17.01 12.64
N ALA A 72 -27.97 -15.74 12.72
CA ALA A 72 -27.60 -15.09 13.98
C ALA A 72 -28.86 -14.79 14.80
N ILE A 73 -29.98 -14.41 14.23
CA ILE A 73 -31.24 -14.25 14.98
C ILE A 73 -31.71 -15.61 15.50
N GLU A 74 -31.63 -16.69 14.72
CA GLU A 74 -31.96 -18.04 15.20
C GLU A 74 -31.03 -18.52 16.33
N SER A 75 -29.71 -18.30 16.23
CA SER A 75 -28.76 -18.70 17.28
C SER A 75 -28.79 -17.78 18.51
N THR A 76 -29.05 -16.48 18.32
CA THR A 76 -29.06 -15.48 19.40
C THR A 76 -30.42 -15.44 20.09
N GLN A 77 -31.53 -15.73 19.41
CA GLN A 77 -32.82 -15.98 20.08
C GLN A 77 -32.80 -17.29 20.87
N ALA A 78 -32.13 -18.34 20.37
CA ALA A 78 -31.93 -19.58 21.12
C ALA A 78 -31.07 -19.37 22.39
N LEU A 79 -30.05 -18.51 22.33
CA LEU A 79 -29.18 -18.17 23.47
C LEU A 79 -29.77 -17.10 24.42
N ALA A 80 -30.53 -16.13 23.90
CA ALA A 80 -31.15 -15.06 24.69
C ALA A 80 -32.39 -15.52 25.47
N LEU A 81 -33.00 -16.65 25.09
CA LEU A 81 -34.08 -17.27 25.84
C LEU A 81 -33.60 -18.00 27.12
N GLU A 82 -32.31 -18.29 27.26
CA GLU A 82 -31.75 -18.98 28.45
C GLU A 82 -31.19 -18.04 29.53
N HIS A 83 -30.87 -16.78 29.22
CA HIS A 83 -30.34 -15.84 30.22
C HIS A 83 -31.27 -14.65 30.48
N LYS A 84 -32.37 -14.91 31.19
CA LYS A 84 -33.05 -13.86 31.96
C LYS A 84 -32.20 -13.55 33.18
N ALA A 85 -31.81 -12.29 33.36
CA ALA A 85 -31.18 -11.83 34.60
C ALA A 85 -32.07 -12.24 35.77
N SER A 86 -31.49 -12.90 36.79
CA SER A 86 -32.30 -13.34 37.93
C SER A 86 -32.90 -12.11 38.62
N PRO A 87 -34.11 -12.23 39.20
CA PRO A 87 -34.72 -11.15 39.98
C PRO A 87 -33.79 -10.59 41.06
N GLU A 88 -32.90 -11.42 41.60
CA GLU A 88 -31.89 -11.06 42.59
C GLU A 88 -30.76 -10.20 42.01
N HIS A 89 -30.35 -10.45 40.76
CA HIS A 89 -29.34 -9.63 40.08
C HIS A 89 -29.89 -8.24 39.73
N VAL A 90 -31.15 -8.18 39.29
CA VAL A 90 -31.88 -6.92 39.05
C VAL A 90 -32.04 -6.14 40.36
N ALA A 91 -32.50 -6.80 41.43
CA ALA A 91 -32.61 -6.18 42.76
C ALA A 91 -31.26 -5.71 43.33
N SER A 92 -30.18 -6.46 43.09
CA SER A 92 -28.80 -6.05 43.44
C SER A 92 -28.38 -4.79 42.69
N LEU A 93 -28.71 -4.66 41.40
CA LEU A 93 -28.44 -3.45 40.63
C LEU A 93 -29.27 -2.28 41.16
N GLU A 94 -30.57 -2.47 41.42
CA GLU A 94 -31.45 -1.45 42.01
C GLU A 94 -30.95 -0.96 43.38
N GLN A 95 -30.41 -1.87 44.20
CA GLN A 95 -29.87 -1.54 45.53
C GLN A 95 -28.49 -0.86 45.46
N ARG A 96 -27.64 -1.23 44.48
CA ARG A 96 -26.32 -0.58 44.23
C ARG A 96 -26.47 0.80 43.59
N PHE A 97 -27.54 1.03 42.85
CA PHE A 97 -27.91 2.31 42.27
C PHE A 97 -29.03 2.99 43.07
N ALA A 98 -28.95 3.08 44.40
CA ALA A 98 -29.90 3.82 45.24
C ALA A 98 -30.02 5.34 44.91
N ILE A 99 -29.24 5.82 43.94
CA ILE A 99 -29.30 7.15 43.31
C ILE A 99 -30.40 7.20 42.19
N ALA A 100 -31.02 6.06 41.87
CA ALA A 100 -31.79 5.81 40.63
C ALA A 100 -33.18 6.45 40.49
N GLU A 101 -33.59 7.41 41.32
CA GLU A 101 -34.83 8.14 41.01
C GLU A 101 -34.64 8.99 39.73
N ALA A 102 -33.47 9.62 39.58
CA ALA A 102 -33.15 10.47 38.42
C ALA A 102 -32.74 9.68 37.16
N ALA A 103 -32.17 8.48 37.31
CA ALA A 103 -31.70 7.63 36.20
C ALA A 103 -32.78 6.66 35.68
N ARG A 104 -33.92 6.53 36.38
CA ARG A 104 -35.02 5.62 36.05
C ARG A 104 -35.52 5.72 34.59
N PRO A 105 -35.65 6.92 33.98
CA PRO A 105 -36.05 7.05 32.58
C PRO A 105 -35.02 6.49 31.58
N LEU A 106 -33.73 6.47 31.95
CA LEU A 106 -32.62 6.03 31.11
C LEU A 106 -32.56 4.50 30.95
N LEU A 107 -33.16 3.76 31.89
CA LEU A 107 -33.20 2.29 31.95
C LEU A 107 -34.31 1.66 31.09
N THR A 108 -35.07 2.48 30.36
CA THR A 108 -36.07 1.97 29.39
C THR A 108 -35.37 1.33 28.17
N PRO A 109 -35.74 0.12 27.74
CA PRO A 109 -35.15 -0.51 26.55
C PRO A 109 -35.33 0.38 25.31
N LEU A 110 -34.28 0.50 24.50
CA LEU A 110 -34.37 1.10 23.17
C LEU A 110 -34.89 0.06 22.16
N GLU A 111 -35.79 0.45 21.27
CA GLU A 111 -36.19 -0.40 20.13
C GLU A 111 -34.99 -0.72 19.22
N ASN A 112 -34.12 0.29 19.03
CA ASN A 112 -32.88 0.37 18.23
C ASN A 112 -31.54 0.41 19.01
N PRO A 113 -31.02 -0.64 19.68
CA PRO A 113 -29.83 -0.51 20.53
C PRO A 113 -28.51 -0.18 19.80
N ASP A 114 -28.43 -0.21 18.47
CA ASP A 114 -27.18 0.00 17.73
C ASP A 114 -26.82 1.48 17.46
N TYR A 115 -27.74 2.43 17.63
CA TYR A 115 -27.42 3.85 17.40
C TYR A 115 -26.73 4.50 18.62
N PHE A 116 -25.41 4.68 18.52
CA PHE A 116 -24.56 5.39 19.49
C PHE A 116 -25.12 6.77 19.87
N ASP A 117 -25.60 7.55 18.89
CA ASP A 117 -26.14 8.90 19.12
C ASP A 117 -27.42 8.92 19.97
N GLN A 118 -28.28 7.91 19.84
CA GLN A 118 -29.52 7.82 20.62
C GLN A 118 -29.26 7.46 22.08
N ARG A 119 -28.21 6.65 22.34
CA ARG A 119 -27.74 6.34 23.71
C ARG A 119 -27.11 7.57 24.36
N LEU A 120 -26.31 8.33 23.60
CA LEU A 120 -25.64 9.54 24.09
C LEU A 120 -26.63 10.68 24.39
N ALA A 121 -27.67 10.84 23.55
CA ALA A 121 -28.71 11.85 23.73
C ALA A 121 -29.53 11.68 25.01
N ARG A 122 -29.63 10.46 25.57
CA ARG A 122 -30.35 10.19 26.81
C ARG A 122 -29.62 10.69 28.05
N ILE A 123 -28.29 10.66 28.04
CA ILE A 123 -27.47 11.09 29.18
C ILE A 123 -27.33 12.63 29.17
N ARG A 124 -27.46 13.25 28.00
CA ARG A 124 -27.22 14.67 27.79
C ARG A 124 -28.18 15.59 28.55
N GLY A 125 -27.65 16.61 29.21
CA GLY A 125 -28.40 17.60 30.00
C GLY A 125 -29.04 17.03 31.25
N THR A 126 -28.70 15.79 31.62
CA THR A 126 -29.26 15.14 32.81
C THR A 126 -28.37 15.37 34.02
N VAL A 127 -28.98 15.22 35.20
CA VAL A 127 -28.28 15.19 36.49
C VAL A 127 -27.17 14.12 36.50
N VAL A 128 -27.32 13.04 35.73
CA VAL A 128 -26.28 12.00 35.61
C VAL A 128 -25.03 12.54 34.89
N GLU A 129 -25.20 13.30 33.82
CA GLU A 129 -24.06 13.97 33.15
C GLU A 129 -23.44 15.03 34.06
N HIS A 130 -24.26 15.89 34.65
CA HIS A 130 -23.81 17.05 35.41
C HIS A 130 -23.14 16.69 36.74
N ASP A 131 -23.74 15.83 37.55
CA ASP A 131 -23.29 15.58 38.93
C ASP A 131 -22.37 14.36 39.07
N TYR A 132 -22.35 13.46 38.08
CA TYR A 132 -21.64 12.18 38.20
C TYR A 132 -20.60 11.91 37.10
N LEU A 133 -20.72 12.53 35.92
CA LEU A 133 -19.75 12.35 34.83
C LEU A 133 -18.78 13.53 34.68
N VAL A 134 -19.13 14.71 35.20
CA VAL A 134 -18.23 15.86 35.30
C VAL A 134 -17.49 15.81 36.63
N SER A 135 -16.21 15.41 36.60
CA SER A 135 -15.37 15.43 37.79
C SER A 135 -14.83 16.83 38.09
N THR A 136 -14.34 17.03 39.33
CA THR A 136 -13.70 18.30 39.72
C THR A 136 -12.47 18.60 38.85
N GLU A 137 -11.72 17.57 38.45
CA GLU A 137 -10.57 17.68 37.56
C GLU A 137 -11.00 18.15 36.16
N ASN A 138 -12.15 17.69 35.65
CA ASN A 138 -12.68 18.15 34.37
C ASN A 138 -13.02 19.65 34.40
N LEU A 139 -13.61 20.13 35.51
CA LEU A 139 -13.91 21.56 35.71
C LEU A 139 -12.63 22.40 35.85
N MET A 140 -11.61 21.90 36.55
CA MET A 140 -10.31 22.58 36.66
C MET A 140 -9.61 22.72 35.30
N VAL A 141 -9.67 21.66 34.47
CA VAL A 141 -9.12 21.67 33.11
C VAL A 141 -9.89 22.62 32.20
N ALA A 142 -11.22 22.56 32.22
CA ALA A 142 -12.08 23.44 31.41
C ALA A 142 -11.95 24.92 31.82
N GLY A 143 -11.77 25.19 33.11
CA GLY A 143 -11.58 26.54 33.65
C GLY A 143 -10.17 27.10 33.46
N GLN A 144 -9.25 26.37 32.83
CA GLN A 144 -7.87 26.80 32.56
C GLN A 144 -7.14 27.40 33.79
N GLY A 145 -7.40 26.84 34.98
CA GLY A 145 -6.80 27.32 36.25
C GLY A 145 -7.47 28.53 36.89
N THR A 146 -8.53 29.08 36.30
CA THR A 146 -9.32 30.19 36.88
C THR A 146 -10.41 29.72 37.85
N TRP A 147 -10.78 28.43 37.77
CA TRP A 147 -11.75 27.79 38.66
C TRP A 147 -11.05 26.84 39.64
N ALA A 148 -11.44 26.89 40.92
CA ALA A 148 -10.88 26.07 41.98
C ALA A 148 -11.95 25.28 42.75
N ARG A 149 -11.54 24.15 43.34
CA ARG A 149 -12.41 23.26 44.13
C ARG A 149 -13.11 24.04 45.25
N GLY A 150 -14.45 24.01 45.25
CA GLY A 150 -15.30 24.72 46.21
C GLY A 150 -15.97 25.98 45.66
N GLN A 151 -15.63 26.42 44.44
CA GLN A 151 -16.37 27.46 43.73
C GLN A 151 -17.54 26.87 42.95
N THR A 152 -18.65 27.59 42.87
CA THR A 152 -19.78 27.25 41.98
C THR A 152 -19.32 27.39 40.51
N ALA A 153 -19.45 26.33 39.73
CA ALA A 153 -19.20 26.36 38.28
C ALA A 153 -20.45 26.86 37.55
N SER A 154 -20.26 27.71 36.53
CA SER A 154 -21.35 28.15 35.64
C SER A 154 -21.77 27.03 34.70
N ASP A 155 -22.99 27.10 34.18
CA ASP A 155 -23.50 26.13 33.19
C ASP A 155 -22.59 26.02 31.95
N ASP A 156 -21.99 27.14 31.51
CA ASP A 156 -21.01 27.16 30.41
C ASP A 156 -19.71 26.43 30.76
N LEU A 157 -19.24 26.56 32.00
CA LEU A 157 -18.08 25.83 32.49
C LEU A 157 -18.38 24.33 32.62
N TYR A 158 -19.58 23.96 33.06
CA TYR A 158 -20.04 22.57 33.07
C TYR A 158 -20.15 21.97 31.67
N ASN A 159 -20.71 22.71 30.72
CA ASN A 159 -20.83 22.27 29.33
C ASN A 159 -19.46 22.05 28.67
N SER A 160 -18.49 22.93 28.94
CA SER A 160 -17.11 22.77 28.45
C SER A 160 -16.32 21.67 29.19
N ALA A 161 -16.64 21.40 30.45
CA ALA A 161 -16.08 20.31 31.24
C ALA A 161 -16.72 18.94 30.94
N SER A 162 -17.92 18.90 30.35
CA SER A 162 -18.63 17.67 30.04
C SER A 162 -17.86 16.79 29.06
N VAL A 163 -17.57 15.57 29.51
CA VAL A 163 -16.93 14.52 28.69
C VAL A 163 -17.84 14.12 27.53
N VAL A 164 -19.16 14.13 27.72
CA VAL A 164 -20.17 13.77 26.71
C VAL A 164 -20.30 14.86 25.65
N SER A 165 -20.29 16.13 26.06
CA SER A 165 -20.29 17.27 25.13
C SER A 165 -18.98 17.36 24.35
N ARG A 166 -17.83 17.16 25.01
CA ARG A 166 -16.51 17.07 24.35
C ARG A 166 -16.38 15.90 23.37
N MET A 167 -17.05 14.78 23.59
CA MET A 167 -17.07 13.66 22.62
C MET A 167 -17.77 14.06 21.33
N ARG A 168 -18.87 14.82 21.42
CA ARG A 168 -19.59 15.35 20.25
C ARG A 168 -18.84 16.50 19.60
N ASP A 169 -18.26 17.41 20.38
CA ASP A 169 -17.45 18.51 19.85
C ASP A 169 -16.19 17.96 19.19
N GLY A 170 -15.55 16.93 19.74
CA GLY A 170 -14.44 16.23 19.08
C GLY A 170 -14.85 15.60 17.75
N VAL A 171 -16.05 15.03 17.64
CA VAL A 171 -16.60 14.45 16.39
C VAL A 171 -17.05 15.53 15.40
N THR A 172 -17.67 16.60 15.88
CA THR A 172 -18.17 17.73 15.05
C THR A 172 -17.00 18.57 14.57
N GLN A 173 -16.04 18.87 15.43
CA GLN A 173 -14.78 19.53 15.12
C GLN A 173 -13.91 18.63 14.23
N GLN A 174 -13.91 17.30 14.39
CA GLN A 174 -13.32 16.39 13.39
C GLN A 174 -14.03 16.47 12.05
N ARG A 175 -15.36 16.55 12.02
CA ARG A 175 -16.18 16.62 10.79
C ARG A 175 -16.08 17.97 10.09
N ASP A 176 -15.96 19.06 10.85
CA ASP A 176 -15.76 20.42 10.35
C ASP A 176 -14.30 20.64 9.94
N ARG A 177 -13.34 20.07 10.67
CA ARG A 177 -11.94 19.99 10.24
C ARG A 177 -11.81 19.12 8.99
N ALA A 178 -12.56 18.02 8.91
CA ALA A 178 -12.65 17.20 7.70
C ALA A 178 -13.27 17.98 6.54
N LYS A 179 -14.34 18.78 6.74
CA LYS A 179 -14.91 19.70 5.74
C LYS A 179 -13.98 20.86 5.33
N LEU A 180 -13.16 21.35 6.25
CA LEU A 180 -12.13 22.35 5.94
C LEU A 180 -10.99 21.73 5.11
N PHE A 181 -10.60 20.49 5.44
CA PHE A 181 -9.70 19.68 4.61
C PHE A 181 -10.35 19.28 3.26
N ASP A 182 -11.67 19.08 3.22
CA ASP A 182 -12.51 18.68 2.07
C ASP A 182 -12.56 19.75 0.97
N GLN A 183 -12.46 21.03 1.34
CA GLN A 183 -12.59 22.16 0.40
C GLN A 183 -11.26 22.73 -0.09
N HIS A 184 -10.12 22.36 0.52
CA HIS A 184 -8.88 23.12 0.34
C HIS A 184 -7.57 22.30 0.32
N VAL A 185 -7.61 20.97 0.28
CA VAL A 185 -6.40 20.15 0.10
C VAL A 185 -6.21 19.88 -1.40
N PHE A 186 -5.48 20.77 -2.06
CA PHE A 186 -5.05 20.55 -3.43
C PHE A 186 -3.62 19.98 -3.44
N CYS A 187 -3.50 18.66 -3.49
CA CYS A 187 -2.31 17.98 -3.99
C CYS A 187 -2.67 17.41 -5.37
N ASP A 188 -1.95 17.80 -6.42
CA ASP A 188 -2.18 17.25 -7.76
C ASP A 188 -1.71 15.78 -7.82
N MET A 189 -2.65 14.87 -7.60
CA MET A 189 -2.43 13.41 -7.69
C MET A 189 -2.73 12.87 -9.11
N SER A 190 -3.08 13.74 -10.07
CA SER A 190 -3.50 13.32 -11.41
C SER A 190 -2.37 12.69 -12.22
N ALA A 191 -1.11 13.01 -11.91
CA ALA A 191 0.06 12.56 -12.64
C ALA A 191 0.67 11.23 -12.17
N VAL A 192 0.14 10.55 -11.13
CA VAL A 192 0.88 9.46 -10.46
C VAL A 192 0.06 8.24 -10.06
N LEU A 193 -0.84 7.80 -10.93
CA LEU A 193 -1.51 6.50 -10.77
C LEU A 193 -0.63 5.35 -11.26
N ASP A 194 -0.88 4.13 -10.79
CA ASP A 194 -0.24 2.92 -11.32
C ASP A 194 -0.58 2.70 -12.81
N GLU A 195 0.29 3.18 -13.69
CA GLU A 195 0.21 2.99 -15.14
C GLU A 195 0.04 1.51 -15.55
N GLY A 196 0.48 0.58 -14.69
CA GLY A 196 0.29 -0.85 -14.90
C GLY A 196 -1.18 -1.27 -15.00
N LEU A 197 -2.12 -0.46 -14.51
CA LEU A 197 -3.55 -0.73 -14.56
C LEU A 197 -4.22 -0.23 -15.84
N VAL A 198 -3.55 0.53 -16.71
CA VAL A 198 -4.16 1.14 -17.91
C VAL A 198 -4.83 0.10 -18.81
N GLY A 199 -4.11 -0.97 -19.16
CA GLY A 199 -4.68 -2.02 -20.00
C GLY A 199 -5.82 -2.78 -19.32
N LEU A 200 -5.77 -2.93 -18.00
CA LEU A 200 -6.86 -3.53 -17.23
C LEU A 200 -8.09 -2.62 -17.14
N ALA A 201 -7.89 -1.31 -16.97
CA ALA A 201 -8.95 -0.31 -16.98
C ALA A 201 -9.65 -0.28 -18.35
N LYS A 202 -8.88 -0.32 -19.44
CA LYS A 202 -9.38 -0.46 -20.82
C LYS A 202 -10.16 -1.75 -21.03
N GLU A 203 -9.67 -2.89 -20.54
CA GLU A 203 -10.36 -4.18 -20.62
C GLU A 203 -11.71 -4.16 -19.89
N LEU A 204 -11.75 -3.51 -18.74
CA LEU A 204 -12.91 -3.46 -17.87
C LEU A 204 -13.85 -2.28 -18.18
N ALA A 205 -13.47 -1.40 -19.12
CA ALA A 205 -14.29 -0.26 -19.52
C ALA A 205 -15.66 -0.73 -20.03
N GLY A 206 -16.72 -0.01 -19.63
CA GLY A 206 -18.10 -0.32 -20.01
C GLY A 206 -18.76 -1.47 -19.25
N LYS A 207 -18.05 -2.18 -18.36
CA LYS A 207 -18.65 -3.18 -17.47
C LYS A 207 -19.27 -2.51 -16.23
N PRO A 208 -20.40 -3.02 -15.73
CA PRO A 208 -20.93 -2.60 -14.43
C PRO A 208 -19.87 -2.72 -13.32
N ARG A 209 -19.85 -1.78 -12.38
CA ARG A 209 -18.86 -1.73 -11.29
C ARG A 209 -18.79 -3.03 -10.47
N ASP A 210 -19.93 -3.66 -10.20
CA ASP A 210 -20.00 -4.95 -9.49
C ASP A 210 -19.38 -6.11 -10.29
N GLU A 211 -19.52 -6.09 -11.61
CA GLU A 211 -18.87 -7.05 -12.50
C GLU A 211 -17.35 -6.83 -12.49
N ARG A 212 -16.89 -5.58 -12.61
CA ARG A 212 -15.46 -5.23 -12.50
C ARG A 212 -14.87 -5.71 -11.18
N ARG A 213 -15.56 -5.44 -10.07
CA ARG A 213 -15.18 -5.90 -8.72
C ARG A 213 -15.06 -7.42 -8.65
N SER A 214 -16.03 -8.14 -9.22
CA SER A 214 -16.05 -9.60 -9.22
C SER A 214 -14.88 -10.18 -10.03
N ILE A 215 -14.58 -9.60 -11.19
CA ILE A 215 -13.43 -9.99 -12.02
C ILE A 215 -12.12 -9.75 -11.26
N LEU A 216 -11.95 -8.57 -10.65
CA LEU A 216 -10.74 -8.26 -9.87
C LEU A 216 -10.58 -9.19 -8.67
N ARG A 217 -11.63 -9.45 -7.90
CA ARG A 217 -11.60 -10.45 -6.80
C ARG A 217 -11.18 -11.81 -7.31
N ALA A 218 -11.74 -12.26 -8.42
CA ALA A 218 -11.43 -13.58 -8.97
C ALA A 218 -9.96 -13.68 -9.39
N ARG A 219 -9.39 -12.65 -10.03
CA ARG A 219 -7.98 -12.61 -10.43
C ARG A 219 -7.04 -12.58 -9.23
N VAL A 220 -7.30 -11.72 -8.24
CA VAL A 220 -6.52 -11.66 -7.00
C VAL A 220 -6.59 -12.99 -6.25
N PHE A 221 -7.79 -13.57 -6.13
CA PHE A 221 -7.96 -14.88 -5.50
C PHE A 221 -7.18 -15.96 -6.24
N ALA A 222 -7.25 -16.01 -7.57
CA ALA A 222 -6.53 -16.99 -8.37
C ALA A 222 -5.01 -16.88 -8.18
N ALA A 223 -4.45 -15.67 -8.21
CA ALA A 223 -3.03 -15.43 -7.97
C ALA A 223 -2.58 -15.91 -6.59
N VAL A 224 -3.30 -15.50 -5.52
CA VAL A 224 -3.01 -15.93 -4.14
C VAL A 224 -3.19 -17.44 -3.98
N ALA A 225 -4.22 -18.02 -4.58
CA ALA A 225 -4.45 -19.46 -4.50
C ALA A 225 -3.31 -20.24 -5.18
N LEU A 226 -2.82 -19.79 -6.34
CA LEU A 226 -1.68 -20.42 -7.01
C LEU A 226 -0.41 -20.35 -6.16
N HIS A 227 -0.13 -19.19 -5.55
CA HIS A 227 0.99 -19.00 -4.62
C HIS A 227 0.90 -19.98 -3.43
N GLU A 228 -0.27 -20.06 -2.81
CA GLU A 228 -0.53 -20.93 -1.67
C GLU A 228 -0.48 -22.42 -2.03
N ILE A 229 -0.91 -22.79 -3.23
CA ILE A 229 -0.75 -24.16 -3.77
C ILE A 229 0.73 -24.45 -4.00
N GLY A 230 1.50 -23.50 -4.49
CA GLY A 230 2.96 -23.61 -4.64
C GLY A 230 3.63 -24.01 -3.33
N HIS A 231 3.29 -23.35 -2.23
CA HIS A 231 3.79 -23.74 -0.90
C HIS A 231 3.38 -25.16 -0.49
N ASN A 232 2.16 -25.59 -0.81
CA ASN A 232 1.67 -26.93 -0.47
C ASN A 232 2.42 -28.05 -1.22
N ILE A 233 3.12 -27.71 -2.30
CA ILE A 233 3.94 -28.64 -3.08
C ILE A 233 5.45 -28.34 -2.94
N GLY A 234 5.86 -27.63 -1.89
CA GLY A 234 7.29 -27.46 -1.56
C GLY A 234 7.96 -26.23 -2.13
N PHE A 235 7.24 -25.32 -2.78
CA PHE A 235 7.84 -24.07 -3.21
C PHE A 235 8.02 -23.10 -2.04
N ARG A 236 9.18 -22.48 -2.02
CA ARG A 236 9.45 -21.31 -1.18
C ARG A 236 9.12 -20.05 -1.96
N HIS A 237 9.08 -18.91 -1.26
CA HIS A 237 9.06 -17.64 -1.95
C HIS A 237 10.25 -17.50 -2.89
N ASN A 238 10.06 -16.76 -3.98
CA ASN A 238 11.13 -16.37 -4.89
C ASN A 238 11.06 -14.86 -5.15
N PHE A 239 11.75 -14.08 -4.32
CA PHE A 239 11.81 -12.61 -4.38
C PHE A 239 12.74 -12.04 -5.45
N ALA A 240 13.21 -12.90 -6.37
CA ALA A 240 13.96 -12.48 -7.54
C ALA A 240 13.12 -12.57 -8.82
N GLY A 241 11.83 -12.91 -8.70
CA GLY A 241 10.95 -13.17 -9.82
C GLY A 241 10.71 -11.95 -10.70
N SER A 242 10.60 -10.77 -10.08
CA SER A 242 10.52 -9.49 -10.78
C SER A 242 11.83 -9.10 -11.47
N TYR A 243 13.00 -9.50 -10.96
CA TYR A 243 14.30 -9.17 -11.57
C TYR A 243 14.72 -10.13 -12.71
N ASP A 244 14.10 -11.31 -12.79
CA ASP A 244 14.49 -12.40 -13.69
C ASP A 244 13.92 -12.26 -15.12
N ALA A 245 14.28 -11.18 -15.80
CA ALA A 245 13.74 -10.82 -17.12
C ALA A 245 13.95 -11.86 -18.24
N LEU A 246 15.01 -12.66 -18.15
CA LEU A 246 15.24 -13.78 -19.06
C LEU A 246 14.08 -14.79 -19.04
N ASN A 247 13.40 -14.90 -17.90
CA ASN A 247 12.34 -15.86 -17.64
C ASN A 247 10.95 -15.22 -17.52
N TYR A 248 10.80 -13.99 -18.01
CA TYR A 248 9.48 -13.41 -18.26
C TYR A 248 8.74 -14.17 -19.37
N GLY A 249 7.41 -14.01 -19.42
CA GLY A 249 6.58 -14.63 -20.45
C GLY A 249 6.83 -14.09 -21.86
N ARG A 250 6.50 -14.89 -22.88
CA ARG A 250 6.66 -14.54 -24.31
C ARG A 250 5.99 -13.21 -24.68
N THR A 251 4.78 -12.98 -24.17
CA THR A 251 4.01 -11.75 -24.41
C THR A 251 4.77 -10.49 -23.99
N PHE A 252 5.55 -10.55 -22.90
CA PHE A 252 6.38 -9.43 -22.47
C PHE A 252 7.38 -9.06 -23.58
N TRP A 253 8.15 -10.05 -24.04
CA TRP A 253 9.23 -9.82 -25.00
C TRP A 253 8.71 -9.44 -26.38
N ASP A 254 7.60 -10.03 -26.83
CA ASP A 254 6.97 -9.63 -28.09
C ASP A 254 6.55 -8.16 -28.04
N LEU A 255 5.95 -7.69 -26.95
CA LEU A 255 5.56 -6.28 -26.78
C LEU A 255 6.78 -5.37 -26.62
N GLU A 256 7.78 -5.78 -25.83
CA GLU A 256 9.00 -5.01 -25.59
C GLU A 256 9.83 -4.80 -26.86
N THR A 257 9.86 -5.80 -27.75
CA THR A 257 10.62 -5.76 -29.02
C THR A 257 9.80 -5.36 -30.24
N SER A 258 8.49 -5.15 -30.09
CA SER A 258 7.59 -4.79 -31.20
C SER A 258 7.82 -3.41 -31.82
N GLY A 259 8.53 -2.52 -31.13
CA GLY A 259 8.59 -1.09 -31.48
C GLY A 259 7.32 -0.31 -31.13
N ALA A 260 6.38 -0.91 -30.40
CA ALA A 260 5.21 -0.20 -29.88
C ALA A 260 5.61 0.91 -28.90
N SER A 261 4.83 1.98 -28.87
CA SER A 261 4.99 3.04 -27.86
C SER A 261 4.71 2.50 -26.45
N GLU A 262 5.27 3.15 -25.43
CA GLU A 262 5.02 2.77 -24.03
C GLU A 262 3.51 2.74 -23.71
N GLN A 263 2.75 3.72 -24.20
CA GLN A 263 1.29 3.74 -24.06
C GLN A 263 0.63 2.48 -24.67
N ALA A 264 1.05 2.06 -25.86
CA ALA A 264 0.51 0.87 -26.49
C ALA A 264 0.88 -0.42 -25.72
N LYS A 265 2.09 -0.48 -25.13
CA LYS A 265 2.51 -1.58 -24.26
C LYS A 265 1.67 -1.65 -22.98
N LEU A 266 1.39 -0.51 -22.35
CA LEU A 266 0.53 -0.41 -21.17
C LEU A 266 -0.91 -0.85 -21.48
N GLU A 267 -1.46 -0.40 -22.60
CA GLU A 267 -2.79 -0.81 -23.07
C GLU A 267 -2.87 -2.31 -23.39
N ALA A 268 -1.76 -2.88 -23.86
CA ALA A 268 -1.61 -4.32 -24.10
C ALA A 268 -1.28 -5.12 -22.83
N LYS A 269 -1.27 -4.49 -21.64
CA LYS A 269 -1.00 -5.10 -20.33
C LYS A 269 0.40 -5.74 -20.23
N GLN A 270 1.39 -5.20 -20.95
CA GLN A 270 2.77 -5.68 -20.85
C GLN A 270 3.31 -5.78 -19.40
N PRO A 271 3.02 -4.82 -18.49
CA PRO A 271 3.48 -4.90 -17.10
C PRO A 271 3.02 -6.14 -16.34
N GLU A 272 1.85 -6.72 -16.68
CA GLU A 272 1.34 -7.95 -16.06
C GLU A 272 2.17 -9.19 -16.43
N HIS A 273 3.11 -9.07 -17.37
CA HIS A 273 4.00 -10.15 -17.78
C HIS A 273 5.44 -9.98 -17.27
N LYS A 274 5.72 -8.95 -16.44
CA LYS A 274 7.04 -8.67 -15.83
C LYS A 274 7.27 -9.48 -14.54
N TYR A 275 7.24 -10.80 -14.64
CA TYR A 275 7.63 -11.69 -13.56
C TYR A 275 7.98 -13.09 -14.10
N SER A 276 8.83 -13.81 -13.37
CA SER A 276 9.14 -15.21 -13.69
C SER A 276 8.44 -16.22 -12.77
N SER A 277 7.95 -15.80 -11.60
CA SER A 277 7.46 -16.69 -10.54
C SER A 277 6.23 -16.11 -9.81
N ILE A 278 5.18 -16.91 -9.64
CA ILE A 278 4.02 -16.59 -8.80
C ILE A 278 4.38 -16.60 -7.30
N MET A 279 5.53 -17.17 -6.97
CA MET A 279 6.05 -17.22 -5.59
C MET A 279 6.74 -15.93 -5.17
N ASP A 280 6.80 -14.92 -6.02
CA ASP A 280 7.23 -13.58 -5.66
C ASP A 280 6.12 -12.84 -4.88
N TYR A 281 6.50 -11.84 -4.08
CA TYR A 281 5.57 -10.85 -3.57
C TYR A 281 5.61 -9.68 -4.55
N HIS A 282 4.75 -9.70 -5.56
CA HIS A 282 4.79 -8.64 -6.57
C HIS A 282 4.31 -7.29 -6.02
N GLY A 283 4.91 -6.21 -6.50
CA GLY A 283 4.61 -4.85 -6.04
C GLY A 283 3.31 -4.25 -6.56
N LYS A 284 2.71 -4.84 -7.60
CA LYS A 284 1.50 -4.36 -8.27
C LYS A 284 0.32 -5.32 -8.07
N VAL A 285 -0.88 -4.77 -7.97
CA VAL A 285 -2.10 -5.58 -7.74
C VAL A 285 -2.38 -6.55 -8.88
N ASN A 286 -2.04 -6.19 -10.11
CA ASN A 286 -2.22 -7.01 -11.31
C ASN A 286 -0.95 -7.72 -11.77
N GLY A 287 0.13 -7.64 -11.00
CA GLY A 287 1.44 -8.21 -11.32
C GLY A 287 1.42 -9.70 -11.62
N ASP A 288 0.55 -10.42 -10.92
CA ASP A 288 0.49 -11.89 -10.89
C ASP A 288 -0.73 -12.45 -11.64
N PHE A 289 -1.47 -11.62 -12.37
CA PHE A 289 -2.75 -12.01 -12.98
C PHE A 289 -2.60 -13.01 -14.12
N GLN A 290 -1.39 -13.22 -14.62
CA GLN A 290 -1.08 -14.15 -15.70
C GLN A 290 -0.78 -15.59 -15.20
N GLY A 291 -0.82 -15.81 -13.87
CA GLY A 291 -0.70 -17.13 -13.25
C GLY A 291 0.75 -17.63 -13.13
N LEU A 292 1.00 -18.89 -13.48
CA LEU A 292 2.33 -19.49 -13.30
C LEU A 292 3.33 -18.95 -14.34
N GLY A 293 4.44 -18.42 -13.84
CA GLY A 293 5.57 -17.97 -14.65
C GLY A 293 6.48 -19.11 -15.11
N LEU A 294 7.54 -18.79 -15.84
CA LEU A 294 8.46 -19.81 -16.36
C LEU A 294 9.29 -20.46 -15.25
N TYR A 295 9.65 -19.70 -14.21
CA TYR A 295 10.33 -20.25 -13.03
C TYR A 295 9.47 -21.32 -12.35
N ASP A 296 8.18 -21.06 -12.13
CA ASP A 296 7.29 -22.02 -11.44
C ASP A 296 7.22 -23.35 -12.20
N ARG A 297 7.16 -23.27 -13.53
CA ARG A 297 7.10 -24.45 -14.41
C ARG A 297 8.43 -25.21 -14.38
N ALA A 298 9.56 -24.50 -14.42
CA ALA A 298 10.87 -25.12 -14.31
C ALA A 298 11.11 -25.73 -12.92
N ALA A 299 10.67 -25.07 -11.85
CA ALA A 299 10.72 -25.59 -10.49
C ALA A 299 9.83 -26.84 -10.33
N LEU A 300 8.68 -26.93 -11.01
CA LEU A 300 7.85 -28.15 -11.02
C LEU A 300 8.57 -29.31 -11.73
N LYS A 301 9.10 -29.04 -12.93
CA LYS A 301 9.91 -29.98 -13.72
C LYS A 301 11.13 -30.46 -12.92
N PHE A 302 11.80 -29.55 -12.24
CA PHE A 302 12.99 -29.79 -11.42
C PHE A 302 12.67 -30.28 -10.00
N GLY A 303 11.45 -30.19 -9.49
CA GLY A 303 11.12 -30.76 -8.18
C GLY A 303 10.60 -32.19 -8.29
N TYR A 304 9.73 -32.40 -9.28
CA TYR A 304 8.90 -33.60 -9.39
C TYR A 304 9.20 -34.43 -10.63
N GLY A 305 9.69 -33.80 -11.71
CA GLY A 305 9.93 -34.44 -12.99
C GLY A 305 11.33 -35.03 -13.16
N GLN A 306 12.31 -34.62 -12.35
CA GLN A 306 13.74 -34.90 -12.64
C GLN A 306 14.14 -34.37 -14.00
N LEU A 307 13.71 -33.13 -14.29
CA LEU A 307 13.92 -32.46 -15.56
C LEU A 307 14.60 -31.11 -15.34
N VAL A 308 15.66 -30.85 -16.09
CA VAL A 308 16.30 -29.53 -16.19
C VAL A 308 15.96 -28.94 -17.55
N GLU A 309 15.58 -27.67 -17.56
CA GLU A 309 15.26 -26.95 -18.79
C GLU A 309 16.54 -26.42 -19.45
N ARG A 310 16.66 -26.60 -20.77
CA ARG A 310 17.76 -26.09 -21.59
C ARG A 310 17.23 -25.38 -22.83
N PHE A 311 18.03 -24.49 -23.39
CA PHE A 311 17.78 -23.96 -24.73
C PHE A 311 17.92 -25.08 -25.77
N THR A 312 17.07 -25.01 -26.79
CA THR A 312 17.01 -26.03 -27.85
C THR A 312 18.23 -25.95 -28.77
N SER A 313 18.74 -24.73 -28.98
CA SER A 313 19.96 -24.49 -29.75
C SER A 313 21.19 -24.59 -28.84
N ALA A 314 22.12 -25.48 -29.17
CA ALA A 314 23.41 -25.57 -28.49
C ALA A 314 24.30 -24.32 -28.72
N ALA A 315 23.95 -23.46 -29.68
CA ALA A 315 24.65 -22.19 -29.91
C ALA A 315 24.20 -21.08 -28.93
N THR A 316 23.09 -21.27 -28.24
CA THR A 316 22.66 -20.35 -27.19
C THR A 316 23.43 -20.67 -25.91
N ALA A 317 24.39 -19.81 -25.56
CA ALA A 317 25.10 -19.91 -24.30
C ALA A 317 24.12 -19.80 -23.12
N GLY A 318 24.07 -20.83 -22.29
CA GLY A 318 23.26 -20.91 -21.08
C GLY A 318 24.08 -20.80 -19.79
N GLY A 319 23.47 -21.24 -18.69
CA GLY A 319 24.14 -21.47 -17.40
C GLY A 319 24.93 -20.25 -16.89
N PRO A 320 26.14 -20.47 -16.32
CA PRO A 320 26.96 -19.41 -15.72
C PRO A 320 27.33 -18.25 -16.64
N GLU A 321 27.51 -18.51 -17.95
CA GLU A 321 27.87 -17.46 -18.90
C GLU A 321 26.72 -16.47 -19.09
N LEU A 322 25.50 -16.98 -19.33
CA LEU A 322 24.32 -16.15 -19.48
C LEU A 322 23.92 -15.46 -18.16
N LEU A 323 24.16 -16.12 -17.01
CA LEU A 323 24.04 -15.50 -15.69
C LEU A 323 24.95 -14.27 -15.58
N ALA A 324 26.24 -14.41 -15.94
CA ALA A 324 27.20 -13.33 -15.88
C ALA A 324 26.85 -12.19 -16.86
N PHE A 325 26.38 -12.51 -18.07
CA PHE A 325 25.90 -11.50 -19.02
C PHE A 325 24.75 -10.69 -18.43
N ARG A 326 23.73 -11.35 -17.87
CA ARG A 326 22.58 -10.70 -17.23
C ARG A 326 23.00 -9.82 -16.05
N GLU A 327 23.98 -10.26 -15.28
CA GLU A 327 24.49 -9.50 -14.14
C GLU A 327 25.30 -8.25 -14.52
N ALA A 328 25.77 -8.14 -15.76
CA ALA A 328 26.60 -7.02 -16.20
C ALA A 328 25.87 -6.04 -17.14
N ASN A 329 24.82 -6.51 -17.82
CA ASN A 329 24.18 -5.79 -18.93
C ASN A 329 22.72 -5.47 -18.63
N ASP A 330 22.20 -4.44 -19.31
CA ASP A 330 20.77 -4.16 -19.27
C ASP A 330 19.98 -5.33 -19.87
N TYR A 331 18.91 -5.74 -19.18
CA TYR A 331 18.09 -6.88 -19.57
C TYR A 331 17.55 -6.77 -20.99
N ARG A 332 17.29 -5.57 -21.52
CA ARG A 332 16.77 -5.35 -22.88
C ARG A 332 17.76 -5.81 -23.96
N LYS A 333 19.03 -6.05 -23.63
CA LYS A 333 20.03 -6.64 -24.53
C LYS A 333 19.93 -8.17 -24.64
N LEU A 334 19.13 -8.83 -23.79
CA LEU A 334 18.99 -10.30 -23.78
C LEU A 334 18.55 -10.88 -25.12
N PRO A 335 17.54 -10.36 -25.86
CA PRO A 335 17.15 -10.94 -27.13
C PRO A 335 18.27 -10.88 -28.17
N GLN A 336 19.05 -9.80 -28.21
CA GLN A 336 20.20 -9.68 -29.12
C GLN A 336 21.33 -10.64 -28.71
N HIS A 337 21.57 -10.82 -27.41
CA HIS A 337 22.63 -11.69 -26.91
C HIS A 337 22.30 -13.18 -27.10
N VAL A 338 21.06 -13.59 -26.79
CA VAL A 338 20.57 -14.97 -26.95
C VAL A 338 20.29 -15.31 -28.42
N GLY A 339 20.07 -14.30 -29.25
CA GLY A 339 19.92 -14.37 -30.71
C GLY A 339 18.54 -13.93 -31.21
N SER A 340 17.49 -14.14 -30.42
CA SER A 340 16.14 -13.59 -30.66
C SER A 340 15.22 -13.84 -29.47
N VAL A 341 14.03 -13.23 -29.49
CA VAL A 341 12.92 -13.61 -28.58
C VAL A 341 12.52 -15.07 -28.77
N ASP A 342 12.50 -15.57 -30.02
CA ASP A 342 12.22 -16.98 -30.28
C ASP A 342 13.25 -17.90 -29.62
N ALA A 343 14.54 -17.52 -29.64
CA ALA A 343 15.61 -18.28 -29.00
C ALA A 343 15.48 -18.29 -27.46
N ILE A 344 15.06 -17.18 -26.82
CA ILE A 344 14.78 -17.12 -25.38
C ILE A 344 13.71 -18.15 -24.97
N HIS A 345 12.71 -18.36 -25.83
CA HIS A 345 11.57 -19.24 -25.55
C HIS A 345 11.69 -20.64 -26.18
N ALA A 346 12.70 -20.89 -27.00
CA ALA A 346 12.99 -22.21 -27.58
C ALA A 346 13.63 -23.13 -26.52
N ARG A 347 12.81 -23.70 -25.64
CA ARG A 347 13.26 -24.48 -24.48
C ARG A 347 12.85 -25.95 -24.59
N THR A 348 13.70 -26.85 -24.12
CA THR A 348 13.45 -28.30 -24.06
C THR A 348 13.92 -28.86 -22.72
N ASP A 349 13.32 -29.97 -22.29
CA ASP A 349 13.68 -30.60 -21.02
C ASP A 349 14.74 -31.70 -21.24
N ARG A 350 15.68 -31.82 -20.29
CA ARG A 350 16.65 -32.92 -20.19
C ARG A 350 16.41 -33.67 -18.88
N VAL A 351 16.36 -35.00 -18.97
CA VAL A 351 16.29 -35.85 -17.78
C VAL A 351 17.54 -35.69 -16.93
N TRP A 352 17.33 -35.42 -15.64
CA TRP A 352 18.32 -35.14 -14.63
C TRP A 352 17.95 -35.87 -13.32
N ASP A 353 18.20 -37.18 -13.26
CA ASP A 353 18.01 -37.98 -12.05
C ASP A 353 19.00 -37.58 -10.93
N TRP A 354 18.48 -37.01 -9.84
CA TRP A 354 19.26 -36.56 -8.68
C TRP A 354 19.85 -37.71 -7.86
N ARG A 355 19.29 -38.92 -7.94
CA ARG A 355 19.85 -40.09 -7.25
C ARG A 355 21.19 -40.51 -7.85
N ALA A 356 21.44 -40.11 -9.10
CA ALA A 356 22.67 -40.40 -9.82
C ALA A 356 23.69 -39.25 -9.74
N ASP A 357 23.39 -38.12 -9.09
CA ASP A 357 24.28 -36.94 -9.11
C ASP A 357 25.68 -37.23 -8.55
N ALA A 358 25.77 -38.03 -7.49
CA ALA A 358 27.06 -38.44 -6.91
C ALA A 358 27.93 -39.30 -7.86
N GLN A 359 27.34 -39.83 -8.94
CA GLN A 359 28.01 -40.66 -9.95
C GLN A 359 28.22 -39.92 -11.28
N ARG A 360 27.78 -38.66 -11.39
CA ARG A 360 27.92 -37.89 -12.64
C ARG A 360 29.33 -37.37 -12.84
N SER A 361 29.80 -37.49 -14.08
CA SER A 361 31.07 -36.89 -14.49
C SER A 361 30.95 -35.37 -14.56
N GLN A 362 32.05 -34.67 -14.24
CA GLN A 362 32.15 -33.23 -14.42
C GLN A 362 31.86 -32.79 -15.86
N ALA A 363 32.16 -33.65 -16.85
CA ALA A 363 31.86 -33.40 -18.26
C ALA A 363 30.35 -33.34 -18.54
N ALA A 364 29.55 -34.21 -17.92
CA ALA A 364 28.09 -34.19 -18.08
C ALA A 364 27.45 -32.95 -17.45
N ILE A 365 28.00 -32.48 -16.32
CA ILE A 365 27.59 -31.23 -15.66
C ILE A 365 27.95 -30.03 -16.55
N ALA A 366 29.19 -29.99 -17.05
CA ALA A 366 29.64 -28.93 -17.94
C ALA A 366 28.83 -28.86 -19.25
N GLU A 367 28.49 -30.00 -19.84
CA GLU A 367 27.62 -30.09 -21.02
C GLU A 367 26.21 -29.53 -20.74
N LEU A 368 25.64 -29.84 -19.57
CA LEU A 368 24.35 -29.24 -19.18
C LEU A 368 24.46 -27.72 -19.12
N HIS A 369 25.45 -27.19 -18.39
CA HIS A 369 25.61 -25.75 -18.17
C HIS A 369 25.83 -24.94 -19.46
N GLN A 370 26.27 -25.56 -20.55
CA GLN A 370 26.41 -24.88 -21.84
C GLN A 370 25.08 -24.36 -22.41
N SER A 371 23.97 -25.02 -22.10
CA SER A 371 22.65 -24.70 -22.66
C SER A 371 21.54 -24.64 -21.61
N GLU A 372 21.83 -24.91 -20.34
CA GLU A 372 20.89 -24.79 -19.23
C GLU A 372 20.27 -23.39 -19.19
N VAL A 373 18.96 -23.32 -18.96
CA VAL A 373 18.29 -22.03 -18.75
C VAL A 373 18.55 -21.58 -17.31
N PRO A 374 19.23 -20.44 -17.09
CA PRO A 374 19.47 -19.97 -15.75
C PRO A 374 18.25 -19.27 -15.17
N TYR A 375 17.90 -19.63 -13.94
CA TYR A 375 16.79 -19.06 -13.17
C TYR A 375 17.30 -18.29 -11.95
N MET A 376 16.72 -17.15 -11.64
CA MET A 376 17.00 -16.47 -10.36
C MET A 376 16.14 -17.05 -9.25
N PHE A 377 16.74 -17.16 -8.07
CA PHE A 377 16.04 -17.60 -6.88
C PHE A 377 16.47 -16.80 -5.67
N CYS A 378 15.51 -16.31 -4.90
CA CYS A 378 15.77 -15.75 -3.57
C CYS A 378 14.65 -16.08 -2.57
N SER A 379 15.00 -16.74 -1.47
CA SER A 379 14.08 -17.15 -0.42
C SER A 379 14.04 -16.17 0.76
N ASP A 380 13.14 -16.43 1.72
CA ASP A 380 12.90 -15.64 2.93
C ASP A 380 14.14 -15.29 3.74
N GLU A 381 15.13 -16.18 3.79
CA GLU A 381 16.36 -15.96 4.56
C GLU A 381 17.20 -14.79 4.02
N PHE A 382 17.01 -14.43 2.76
CA PHE A 382 17.74 -13.38 2.06
C PHE A 382 16.85 -12.21 1.63
N ALA A 383 15.57 -12.22 2.01
CA ALA A 383 14.63 -11.17 1.65
C ALA A 383 15.14 -9.80 2.12
N GLN A 384 15.18 -8.83 1.21
CA GLN A 384 15.72 -7.49 1.40
C GLN A 384 17.25 -7.41 1.65
N ALA A 385 17.98 -8.53 1.52
CA ALA A 385 19.42 -8.54 1.74
C ALA A 385 20.21 -7.99 0.54
N THR A 386 19.70 -8.20 -0.69
CA THR A 386 20.36 -7.77 -1.94
C THR A 386 19.42 -6.93 -2.81
N PRO A 387 19.94 -6.12 -3.75
CA PRO A 387 19.09 -5.32 -4.64
C PRO A 387 18.17 -6.16 -5.52
N THR A 388 18.54 -7.41 -5.81
CA THR A 388 17.79 -8.34 -6.66
C THR A 388 16.86 -9.27 -5.89
N CYS A 389 16.76 -9.09 -4.56
CA CYS A 389 15.95 -9.91 -3.69
C CYS A 389 15.12 -9.03 -2.77
N ARG A 390 14.02 -8.47 -3.30
CA ARG A 390 13.18 -7.52 -2.58
C ARG A 390 11.75 -8.01 -2.54
N ARG A 391 11.07 -7.71 -1.43
CA ARG A 391 9.64 -7.99 -1.31
C ARG A 391 8.85 -6.83 -1.88
N PHE A 392 7.73 -7.14 -2.53
CA PHE A 392 6.81 -6.16 -3.10
C PHE A 392 7.47 -5.30 -4.19
N ASP A 393 8.53 -5.76 -4.84
CA ASP A 393 9.22 -5.02 -5.87
C ASP A 393 8.58 -5.22 -7.26
N PHE A 394 9.03 -4.43 -8.22
CA PHE A 394 8.59 -4.52 -9.61
C PHE A 394 9.71 -3.93 -10.48
N GLY A 395 10.19 -4.67 -11.47
CA GLY A 395 11.18 -4.18 -12.42
C GLY A 395 12.36 -5.12 -12.62
N ALA A 396 12.92 -5.08 -13.83
CA ALA A 396 13.99 -5.96 -14.29
C ALA A 396 15.41 -5.41 -14.02
N ASN A 397 15.52 -4.17 -13.54
CA ASN A 397 16.77 -3.50 -13.20
C ASN A 397 16.58 -2.58 -11.98
N ALA A 398 17.66 -2.01 -11.45
CA ALA A 398 17.61 -1.23 -10.22
C ALA A 398 16.82 0.08 -10.40
N SER A 399 16.90 0.73 -11.56
CA SER A 399 16.14 1.96 -11.83
C SER A 399 14.64 1.70 -11.84
N GLU A 400 14.19 0.64 -12.51
CA GLU A 400 12.78 0.24 -12.53
C GLU A 400 12.27 -0.12 -11.13
N GLN A 401 13.06 -0.84 -10.32
CA GLN A 401 12.69 -1.17 -8.94
C GLN A 401 12.54 0.08 -8.06
N VAL A 402 13.47 1.04 -8.14
CA VAL A 402 13.38 2.29 -7.36
C VAL A 402 12.18 3.13 -7.82
N GLU A 403 11.99 3.24 -9.13
CA GLU A 403 10.83 3.94 -9.72
C GLU A 403 9.52 3.30 -9.25
N ALA A 404 9.43 1.98 -9.29
CA ALA A 404 8.26 1.25 -8.81
C ALA A 404 8.01 1.46 -7.32
N SER A 405 9.06 1.46 -6.48
CA SER A 405 8.93 1.76 -5.04
C SER A 405 8.40 3.18 -4.80
N TYR A 406 8.83 4.16 -5.60
CA TYR A 406 8.37 5.54 -5.54
C TYR A 406 6.93 5.71 -6.05
N VAL A 407 6.59 5.15 -7.20
CA VAL A 407 5.21 5.11 -7.74
C VAL A 407 4.27 4.43 -6.73
N ARG A 408 4.71 3.32 -6.12
CA ARG A 408 3.96 2.63 -5.06
C ARG A 408 3.74 3.52 -3.84
N TYR A 409 4.74 4.29 -3.39
CA TYR A 409 4.59 5.25 -2.31
C TYR A 409 3.50 6.28 -2.63
N LYS A 410 3.53 6.88 -3.82
CA LYS A 410 2.55 7.87 -4.27
C LYS A 410 1.14 7.27 -4.44
N ASN A 411 1.03 6.08 -5.02
CA ASN A 411 -0.22 5.34 -5.09
C ASN A 411 -0.82 5.12 -3.69
N TYR A 412 -0.04 4.60 -2.76
CA TYR A 412 -0.53 4.37 -1.41
C TYR A 412 -0.69 5.64 -0.59
N PHE A 413 -0.19 6.77 -1.06
CA PHE A 413 -0.26 8.06 -0.36
C PHE A 413 -1.71 8.38 -0.01
N LEU A 414 -2.62 8.29 -0.98
CA LEU A 414 -4.05 8.58 -0.76
C LEU A 414 -4.67 7.63 0.29
N PHE A 415 -4.26 6.35 0.27
CA PHE A 415 -4.81 5.31 1.15
C PHE A 415 -4.29 5.38 2.60
N ASN A 416 -3.18 6.07 2.84
CA ASN A 416 -2.54 6.12 4.15
C ASN A 416 -2.61 7.49 4.81
N ASN A 417 -2.48 8.55 4.02
CA ASN A 417 -2.34 9.91 4.52
C ASN A 417 -3.70 10.60 4.73
N TYR A 418 -4.77 10.08 4.12
CA TYR A 418 -6.12 10.65 4.23
C TYR A 418 -7.04 9.77 5.07
N LEU A 419 -7.90 10.37 5.88
CA LEU A 419 -8.81 9.60 6.75
C LEU A 419 -9.76 8.70 5.95
N ARG A 420 -10.31 9.16 4.82
CA ARG A 420 -11.18 8.35 3.93
C ARG A 420 -12.31 7.63 4.69
N ASN A 421 -13.09 8.40 5.45
CA ASN A 421 -14.13 7.88 6.37
C ASN A 421 -13.65 6.91 7.48
N ARG A 422 -12.34 6.79 7.71
CA ARG A 422 -11.80 6.06 8.88
C ARG A 422 -11.82 6.96 10.11
N LEU A 423 -12.05 6.35 11.29
CA LEU A 423 -12.07 7.06 12.58
C LEU A 423 -10.68 7.57 13.00
N GLN A 424 -9.61 6.94 12.53
CA GLN A 424 -8.23 7.27 12.88
C GLN A 424 -7.26 6.94 11.76
N LEU A 425 -6.13 7.64 11.73
CA LEU A 425 -4.99 7.32 10.88
C LEU A 425 -4.06 6.34 11.60
N ASN A 426 -3.48 5.40 10.85
CA ASN A 426 -2.42 4.53 11.36
C ASN A 426 -1.06 5.19 11.04
N THR A 427 -0.56 5.98 11.99
CA THR A 427 0.71 6.72 11.85
C THR A 427 1.92 5.79 11.73
N SER A 428 1.89 4.59 12.34
CA SER A 428 2.96 3.60 12.17
C SER A 428 3.03 3.06 10.75
N SER A 429 1.89 2.79 10.12
CA SER A 429 1.82 2.34 8.73
C SER A 429 2.29 3.42 7.75
N LEU A 430 2.04 4.68 8.07
CA LEU A 430 2.52 5.84 7.33
C LEU A 430 4.05 5.85 7.30
N ILE A 431 4.67 5.85 8.49
CA ILE A 431 6.12 5.92 8.67
C ILE A 431 6.82 4.74 8.01
N ASN A 432 6.32 3.51 8.24
CA ASN A 432 6.93 2.30 7.67
C ASN A 432 6.95 2.30 6.14
N ARG A 433 5.91 2.85 5.49
CA ARG A 433 5.85 2.88 4.02
C ARG A 433 6.79 3.93 3.43
N SER A 434 6.92 5.09 4.06
CA SER A 434 7.95 6.06 3.68
C SER A 434 9.36 5.48 3.87
N TYR A 435 9.60 4.81 5.01
CA TYR A 435 10.89 4.18 5.31
C TYR A 435 11.30 3.09 4.31
N THR A 436 10.33 2.32 3.81
CA THR A 436 10.61 1.23 2.84
C THR A 436 11.26 1.76 1.56
N VAL A 437 10.79 2.90 1.03
CA VAL A 437 11.40 3.52 -0.16
C VAL A 437 12.87 3.88 0.11
N PHE A 438 13.16 4.45 1.29
CA PHE A 438 14.52 4.82 1.66
C PHE A 438 15.44 3.63 1.83
N TYR A 439 14.93 2.54 2.40
CA TYR A 439 15.69 1.31 2.58
C TYR A 439 16.12 0.73 1.23
N ASP A 440 15.21 0.66 0.25
CA ASP A 440 15.49 0.11 -1.08
C ASP A 440 16.57 0.93 -1.82
N VAL A 441 16.47 2.26 -1.75
CA VAL A 441 17.45 3.18 -2.34
C VAL A 441 18.81 3.03 -1.67
N LEU A 442 18.84 3.00 -0.33
CA LEU A 442 20.07 2.84 0.44
C LEU A 442 20.75 1.50 0.14
N ASN A 443 19.96 0.43 0.02
CA ASN A 443 20.45 -0.89 -0.34
C ASN A 443 21.09 -0.88 -1.73
N THR A 444 20.44 -0.28 -2.75
CA THR A 444 21.05 -0.10 -4.08
C THR A 444 22.37 0.65 -4.01
N TYR A 445 22.40 1.78 -3.28
CA TYR A 445 23.60 2.60 -3.13
C TYR A 445 24.76 1.84 -2.47
N GLN A 446 24.50 1.13 -1.36
CA GLN A 446 25.53 0.36 -0.65
C GLN A 446 26.14 -0.73 -1.54
N TYR A 447 25.31 -1.44 -2.31
CA TYR A 447 25.79 -2.45 -3.24
C TYR A 447 26.53 -1.84 -4.43
N MET A 448 26.12 -0.67 -4.93
CA MET A 448 26.84 0.04 -5.97
C MET A 448 28.27 0.37 -5.52
N ILE A 449 28.43 0.90 -4.30
CA ILE A 449 29.75 1.19 -3.72
C ILE A 449 30.55 -0.09 -3.50
N LEU A 450 29.90 -1.17 -3.02
CA LEU A 450 30.54 -2.48 -2.86
C LEU A 450 31.07 -3.02 -4.19
N TYR A 451 30.28 -2.99 -5.26
CA TYR A 451 30.72 -3.45 -6.57
C TYR A 451 31.84 -2.57 -7.13
N ARG A 452 31.72 -1.24 -7.01
CA ARG A 452 32.80 -0.32 -7.37
C ARG A 452 34.11 -0.57 -6.60
N SER A 453 34.02 -0.98 -5.34
CA SER A 453 35.21 -1.29 -4.53
C SER A 453 35.96 -2.54 -5.01
N ARG A 454 35.25 -3.46 -5.68
CA ARG A 454 35.82 -4.68 -6.26
C ARG A 454 36.29 -4.47 -7.69
N ASP A 455 35.57 -3.65 -8.45
CA ASP A 455 35.88 -3.29 -9.83
C ASP A 455 35.79 -1.76 -10.01
N PRO A 456 36.95 -1.06 -10.12
CA PRO A 456 36.97 0.39 -10.35
C PRO A 456 36.25 0.83 -11.62
N ALA A 457 36.13 -0.04 -12.63
CA ALA A 457 35.42 0.23 -13.88
C ALA A 457 33.91 -0.05 -13.79
N PHE A 458 33.39 -0.53 -12.64
CA PHE A 458 31.99 -0.93 -12.49
C PHE A 458 31.00 0.13 -12.96
N LEU A 459 31.22 1.42 -12.64
CA LEU A 459 30.32 2.51 -13.04
C LEU A 459 30.32 2.82 -14.55
N THR A 460 31.15 2.14 -15.33
CA THR A 460 31.13 2.20 -16.80
C THR A 460 30.34 1.04 -17.43
N SER A 461 29.97 0.04 -16.63
CA SER A 461 29.07 -1.05 -17.06
C SER A 461 27.61 -0.58 -17.06
N ASP A 462 26.75 -1.23 -17.86
CA ASP A 462 25.31 -0.93 -17.86
C ASP A 462 24.72 -1.02 -16.45
N ARG A 463 25.07 -2.07 -15.69
CA ARG A 463 24.58 -2.23 -14.32
C ARG A 463 25.07 -1.13 -13.38
N GLY A 464 26.32 -0.71 -13.52
CA GLY A 464 26.85 0.39 -12.72
C GLY A 464 26.16 1.71 -13.01
N ILE A 465 25.90 2.00 -14.28
CA ILE A 465 25.15 3.18 -14.74
C ILE A 465 23.70 3.11 -14.21
N ASP A 466 23.04 1.95 -14.34
CA ASP A 466 21.69 1.73 -13.84
C ASP A 466 21.60 1.93 -12.31
N MET A 467 22.52 1.34 -11.53
CA MET A 467 22.52 1.50 -10.07
C MET A 467 22.83 2.94 -9.64
N ALA A 468 23.65 3.68 -10.39
CA ALA A 468 23.89 5.10 -10.16
C ALA A 468 22.63 5.93 -10.47
N SER A 469 21.97 5.67 -11.59
CA SER A 469 20.70 6.32 -11.95
C SER A 469 19.60 6.03 -10.91
N ALA A 470 19.46 4.77 -10.50
CA ALA A 470 18.53 4.34 -9.46
C ALA A 470 18.80 5.06 -8.13
N THR A 471 20.07 5.22 -7.75
CA THR A 471 20.45 5.96 -6.55
C THR A 471 20.04 7.43 -6.66
N ALA A 472 20.33 8.08 -7.78
CA ALA A 472 19.97 9.48 -8.00
C ALA A 472 18.45 9.69 -7.98
N ARG A 473 17.69 8.85 -8.68
CA ARG A 473 16.21 8.84 -8.63
C ARG A 473 15.69 8.67 -7.21
N GLY A 474 16.29 7.76 -6.45
CA GLY A 474 15.93 7.50 -5.06
C GLY A 474 16.18 8.69 -4.13
N VAL A 475 17.28 9.41 -4.33
CA VAL A 475 17.58 10.65 -3.59
C VAL A 475 16.60 11.75 -3.97
N ASN A 476 16.23 11.88 -5.25
CA ASN A 476 15.21 12.84 -5.69
C ASN A 476 13.84 12.53 -5.07
N ALA A 477 13.46 11.24 -5.07
CA ALA A 477 12.25 10.77 -4.39
C ALA A 477 12.26 11.10 -2.89
N LEU A 478 13.41 10.94 -2.21
CA LEU A 478 13.56 11.32 -0.81
C LEU A 478 13.43 12.84 -0.59
N ALA A 479 14.06 13.64 -1.45
CA ALA A 479 13.93 15.09 -1.40
C ALA A 479 12.46 15.50 -1.51
N GLU A 480 11.71 14.94 -2.47
CA GLU A 480 10.28 15.20 -2.60
C GLU A 480 9.46 14.75 -1.39
N ILE A 481 9.75 13.57 -0.82
CA ILE A 481 9.03 13.07 0.36
C ILE A 481 9.26 13.99 1.57
N ILE A 482 10.48 14.49 1.77
CA ILE A 482 10.80 15.43 2.85
C ILE A 482 10.22 16.82 2.56
N ALA A 483 10.25 17.24 1.30
CA ALA A 483 9.71 18.51 0.83
C ALA A 483 8.18 18.55 0.82
N MET A 484 7.53 17.40 1.02
CA MET A 484 6.10 17.26 0.89
C MET A 484 5.36 18.19 1.84
N PRO A 485 4.53 19.12 1.32
CA PRO A 485 3.78 20.04 2.16
C PRO A 485 2.78 19.27 3.02
N ALA A 486 2.61 19.69 4.28
CA ALA A 486 1.58 19.16 5.14
C ALA A 486 0.18 19.43 4.52
N PRO A 487 -0.77 18.47 4.57
CA PRO A 487 -2.12 18.71 4.06
C PRO A 487 -2.74 19.94 4.74
N SER A 488 -2.99 21.00 3.97
CA SER A 488 -3.57 22.26 4.43
C SER A 488 -3.96 23.13 3.23
N THR A 489 -4.82 24.12 3.46
CA THR A 489 -4.87 25.30 2.59
C THR A 489 -3.57 26.09 2.75
N TYR A 490 -2.95 26.46 1.64
CA TYR A 490 -1.76 27.30 1.63
C TYR A 490 -2.10 28.71 1.16
N TYR A 491 -1.46 29.71 1.76
CA TYR A 491 -1.60 31.10 1.37
C TYR A 491 -0.24 31.74 1.13
N PRO A 492 -0.12 32.62 0.11
CA PRO A 492 1.12 33.30 -0.18
C PRO A 492 1.35 34.38 0.86
N CYS A 493 2.56 34.41 1.40
CA CYS A 493 3.03 35.35 2.40
C CYS A 493 4.34 35.98 1.93
N THR A 494 4.38 37.30 1.89
CA THR A 494 5.55 38.04 1.39
C THR A 494 6.26 38.71 2.55
N ASP A 495 7.57 38.46 2.63
CA ASP A 495 8.44 39.21 3.52
C ASP A 495 8.68 40.60 2.92
N THR A 496 8.28 41.63 3.67
CA THR A 496 8.41 43.03 3.24
C THR A 496 9.86 43.52 3.15
N THR A 497 10.81 42.82 3.76
CA THR A 497 12.24 43.19 3.74
C THR A 497 13.01 42.55 2.60
N THR A 498 12.75 41.29 2.29
CA THR A 498 13.44 40.54 1.24
C THR A 498 12.65 40.46 -0.07
N SER A 499 11.37 40.82 -0.07
CA SER A 499 10.42 40.61 -1.19
C SER A 499 10.24 39.15 -1.61
N VAL A 500 10.74 38.21 -0.81
CA VAL A 500 10.55 36.77 -1.04
C VAL A 500 9.12 36.42 -0.68
N THR A 501 8.43 35.72 -1.58
CA THR A 501 7.09 35.18 -1.34
C THR A 501 7.18 33.69 -1.09
N MET A 502 6.58 33.25 0.01
CA MET A 502 6.56 31.86 0.47
C MET A 502 5.12 31.46 0.78
N SER A 503 4.79 30.18 0.70
CA SER A 503 3.45 29.70 0.98
C SER A 503 3.39 29.01 2.33
N TYR A 504 2.56 29.49 3.25
CA TYR A 504 2.36 28.88 4.57
C TYR A 504 1.02 28.14 4.65
N PRO A 505 0.97 26.99 5.36
CA PRO A 505 -0.30 26.35 5.69
C PRO A 505 -1.09 27.25 6.65
N LEU A 506 -2.43 27.27 6.54
CA LEU A 506 -3.34 28.07 7.37
C LEU A 506 -3.01 27.97 8.87
N GLY A 507 -2.64 26.79 9.37
CA GLY A 507 -2.31 26.58 10.80
C GLY A 507 -1.05 27.32 11.29
N LEU A 508 -0.21 27.83 10.39
CA LEU A 508 0.99 28.63 10.71
C LEU A 508 0.77 30.14 10.51
N ILE A 509 -0.42 30.54 10.06
CA ILE A 509 -0.74 31.94 9.80
C ILE A 509 -1.58 32.48 10.96
N LEU A 510 -1.07 33.53 11.60
CA LEU A 510 -1.83 34.30 12.58
C LEU A 510 -2.83 35.20 11.84
N TYR A 511 -4.11 34.90 11.98
CA TYR A 511 -5.19 35.55 11.25
C TYR A 511 -6.48 35.53 12.07
N ASP A 512 -7.24 36.63 12.03
CA ASP A 512 -8.53 36.76 12.69
C ASP A 512 -9.65 36.86 11.65
N PRO A 513 -10.42 35.78 11.41
CA PRO A 513 -11.48 35.77 10.41
C PRO A 513 -12.64 36.72 10.72
N VAL A 514 -12.80 37.15 11.98
CA VAL A 514 -13.89 38.00 12.43
C VAL A 514 -13.54 39.48 12.25
N VAL A 515 -12.28 39.83 12.50
CA VAL A 515 -11.80 41.23 12.46
C VAL A 515 -11.24 41.61 11.10
N ASN A 516 -10.51 40.72 10.43
CA ASN A 516 -9.95 40.99 9.11
C ASN A 516 -9.82 39.70 8.30
N SER A 517 -10.79 39.47 7.41
CA SER A 517 -10.87 38.22 6.68
C SER A 517 -9.89 38.11 5.49
N THR A 518 -9.06 39.12 5.23
CA THR A 518 -8.28 39.22 3.98
C THR A 518 -6.77 39.15 4.15
N THR A 519 -6.24 39.46 5.34
CA THR A 519 -4.79 39.50 5.58
C THR A 519 -4.38 38.78 6.86
N GLY A 520 -3.34 37.96 6.78
CA GLY A 520 -2.74 37.26 7.92
C GLY A 520 -1.26 37.59 8.11
N LYS A 521 -0.67 37.03 9.17
CA LYS A 521 0.76 37.15 9.47
C LYS A 521 1.43 35.78 9.52
N GLY A 522 2.50 35.63 8.75
CA GLY A 522 3.36 34.44 8.80
C GLY A 522 4.19 34.36 10.08
N PRO A 523 4.86 33.22 10.33
CA PRO A 523 5.66 32.98 11.53
C PRO A 523 6.77 34.00 11.80
N ASN A 524 7.33 34.62 10.75
CA ASN A 524 8.39 35.62 10.87
C ASN A 524 7.87 37.05 10.59
N GLY A 525 6.56 37.26 10.60
CA GLY A 525 5.92 38.57 10.40
C GLY A 525 5.60 38.91 8.94
N GLU A 526 5.76 37.96 8.01
CA GLU A 526 5.41 38.08 6.60
C GLU A 526 3.93 38.41 6.42
N ASN A 527 3.58 39.19 5.39
CA ASN A 527 2.19 39.56 5.10
C ASN A 527 1.54 38.48 4.23
N CYS A 528 0.52 37.80 4.76
CA CYS A 528 -0.20 36.74 4.07
C CYS A 528 -1.50 37.25 3.41
N VAL A 529 -1.78 36.82 2.18
CA VAL A 529 -3.02 37.12 1.46
C VAL A 529 -3.99 35.96 1.61
N MET A 530 -5.06 36.14 2.40
CA MET A 530 -5.98 35.07 2.79
C MET A 530 -7.14 34.84 1.81
N THR A 531 -7.17 35.58 0.70
CA THR A 531 -8.23 35.49 -0.31
C THR A 531 -7.90 34.58 -1.48
N THR A 532 -6.62 34.24 -1.66
CA THR A 532 -6.12 33.52 -2.84
C THR A 532 -5.35 32.29 -2.38
N PRO A 533 -6.02 31.18 -2.08
CA PRO A 533 -5.33 29.95 -1.70
C PRO A 533 -4.47 29.46 -2.88
N VAL A 534 -3.30 28.93 -2.56
CA VAL A 534 -2.34 28.41 -3.53
C VAL A 534 -2.36 26.88 -3.47
N THR A 535 -2.38 26.26 -4.63
CA THR A 535 -2.14 24.82 -4.79
C THR A 535 -0.64 24.60 -4.96
N LEU A 536 -0.02 23.83 -4.07
CA LEU A 536 1.38 23.45 -4.20
C LEU A 536 1.47 22.13 -4.98
N ALA A 537 2.19 22.12 -6.09
CA ALA A 537 2.48 20.90 -6.84
C ALA A 537 3.46 20.01 -6.06
N LEU A 538 3.25 18.68 -6.13
CA LEU A 538 4.19 17.70 -5.56
C LEU A 538 5.50 17.73 -6.36
N GLY A 539 6.63 17.95 -5.68
CA GLY A 539 7.97 17.99 -6.30
C GLY A 539 8.54 19.40 -6.53
N ASP A 540 7.69 20.40 -6.76
CA ASP A 540 8.13 21.78 -7.07
C ASP A 540 8.28 22.68 -5.83
N SER A 541 7.68 22.30 -4.70
CA SER A 541 7.74 23.09 -3.46
C SER A 541 9.00 22.76 -2.66
N GLN A 542 9.97 23.69 -2.61
CA GLN A 542 11.12 23.54 -1.71
C GLN A 542 10.69 23.68 -0.24
N PRO A 543 11.17 22.81 0.67
CA PRO A 543 10.85 22.92 2.09
C PRO A 543 11.47 24.18 2.68
N LEU A 544 10.66 24.97 3.39
CA LEU A 544 11.06 26.19 4.09
C LEU A 544 12.21 26.02 5.10
N PHE A 545 12.53 24.79 5.50
CA PHE A 545 13.42 24.46 6.61
C PHE A 545 14.66 23.63 6.20
N LEU A 546 14.82 23.27 4.93
CA LEU A 546 15.99 22.52 4.44
C LEU A 546 16.56 23.19 3.19
N GLY A 547 17.75 23.77 3.32
CA GLY A 547 18.52 24.27 2.19
C GLY A 547 19.18 23.12 1.43
N PHE A 548 18.59 22.69 0.33
CA PHE A 548 19.29 21.85 -0.66
C PHE A 548 20.20 22.75 -1.51
N THR A 549 21.38 22.25 -1.92
CA THR A 549 22.28 23.03 -2.80
C THR A 549 21.70 23.10 -4.23
N GLU A 550 22.22 23.99 -5.09
CA GLU A 550 21.77 24.09 -6.49
C GLU A 550 22.10 22.84 -7.33
N ASP A 551 22.97 21.95 -6.83
CA ASP A 551 23.42 20.71 -7.51
C ASP A 551 22.36 19.58 -7.53
N TYR A 552 21.19 19.80 -6.95
CA TYR A 552 20.14 18.78 -6.76
C TYR A 552 19.08 18.79 -7.88
N ILE A 553 19.23 19.64 -8.89
CA ILE A 553 18.28 19.78 -9.98
C ILE A 553 18.81 18.98 -11.18
N GLU A 554 18.30 17.75 -11.34
CA GLU A 554 18.54 16.84 -12.47
C GLU A 554 19.98 16.33 -12.69
N TRP A 555 20.28 15.16 -12.12
CA TRP A 555 21.35 14.31 -12.63
C TRP A 555 20.89 13.61 -13.92
N THR A 556 21.12 14.25 -15.07
CA THR A 556 21.07 13.55 -16.36
C THR A 556 22.40 12.82 -16.54
N PHE A 557 22.40 11.51 -16.33
CA PHE A 557 23.52 10.67 -16.77
C PHE A 557 23.39 10.51 -18.29
N SER A 558 24.28 11.16 -19.03
CA SER A 558 24.40 11.11 -20.49
C SER A 558 24.76 9.72 -21.01
#